data_AF-A0A382HYY6-F1
#
_entry.id   AF-A0A382HYY6-F1
#
_cell.length_a   1.000
_cell.length_b   1.000
_cell.length_c   1.000
_cell.angle_alpha   90.00
_cell.angle_beta   90.00
_cell.angle_gamma   90.00
#
_symmetry.space_group_name_H-M   'P 1'
#
loop_
_entity.id
_entity.type
_entity.pdbx_description
1 polymer ?
#
loop_
_entity_poly.entity_id
_entity_poly.type
_entity_poly.pdbx_seq_one_letter_code
_entity_poly.pdbx_strand_id
1 'polypeptide(L)' 'MPVRVAVVGAGYFAQFHQEAWARLPGTKLVGIADLD' A
#
# COMPACT_ATOMS: atom_id res chain seq x y z
N MET A 1 3.07 17.88 -0.38
CA MET A 1 1.87 17.03 -0.15
C MET A 1 2.19 15.62 -0.63
N PRO A 2 1.89 14.55 0.14
CA PRO A 2 2.25 13.20 -0.26
C PRO A 2 1.31 12.65 -1.34
N VAL A 3 1.83 11.78 -2.21
CA VAL A 3 1.02 10.98 -3.14
C VAL A 3 0.26 9.94 -2.32
N ARG A 4 -1.07 9.91 -2.48
CA ARG A 4 -1.95 8.98 -1.77
C ARG A 4 -2.09 7.72 -2.61
N VAL A 5 -1.72 6.58 -2.06
CA VAL A 5 -1.72 5.28 -2.75
C VAL A 5 -2.60 4.28 -2.04
N ALA A 6 -3.13 3.31 -2.78
CA ALA A 6 -3.89 2.19 -2.25
C ALA A 6 -3.42 0.87 -2.87
N VAL A 7 -3.57 -0.22 -2.14
CA VAL A 7 -3.26 -1.58 -2.60
C VAL A 7 -4.57 -2.34 -2.80
N VAL A 8 -4.73 -2.97 -3.97
CA VAL A 8 -5.87 -3.86 -4.28
C VAL A 8 -5.35 -5.29 -4.39
N GLY A 9 -5.88 -6.17 -3.57
CA GLY A 9 -5.36 -7.50 -3.28
C GLY A 9 -4.47 -7.50 -2.04
N ALA A 10 -4.84 -8.29 -1.02
CA ALA A 10 -4.10 -8.40 0.25
C ALA A 10 -3.54 -9.81 0.52
N GLY A 11 -3.34 -10.60 -0.54
CA GLY A 11 -2.72 -11.93 -0.42
C GLY A 11 -1.25 -11.88 0.01
N TYR A 12 -0.61 -13.05 0.14
CA TYR A 12 0.74 -13.22 0.68
C TYR A 12 1.77 -12.19 0.17
N PHE A 13 1.72 -11.80 -1.10
CA PHE A 13 2.71 -10.87 -1.68
C PHE A 13 2.42 -9.39 -1.43
N ALA A 14 1.21 -9.03 -1.01
CA ALA A 14 0.79 -7.65 -0.81
C ALA A 14 1.59 -6.94 0.28
N GLN A 15 2.06 -7.69 1.29
CA GLN A 15 2.88 -7.15 2.40
C GLN A 15 4.14 -6.43 1.90
N PHE A 16 4.78 -6.92 0.84
CA PHE A 16 5.99 -6.30 0.28
C PHE A 16 5.68 -4.94 -0.38
N HIS A 17 4.51 -4.82 -1.01
CA HIS A 17 4.06 -3.54 -1.59
C HIS A 17 3.72 -2.55 -0.47
N GLN A 18 3.01 -3.00 0.57
CA GLN A 18 2.71 -2.16 1.74
C GLN A 18 4.00 -1.65 2.40
N GLU A 19 4.99 -2.52 2.60
CA GLU A 19 6.28 -2.17 3.19
C GLU A 19 7.10 -1.22 2.29
N ALA A 20 7.05 -1.40 0.97
CA ALA A 20 7.69 -0.49 0.01
C ALA A 20 7.07 0.91 0.06
N TRP A 21 5.72 1.00 0.02
CA TRP A 21 5.01 2.29 0.11
C TRP A 21 5.17 2.97 1.47
N ALA A 22 5.32 2.21 2.55
CA ALA A 22 5.56 2.77 3.88
C ALA A 22 6.96 3.40 4.01
N ARG A 23 7.94 2.89 3.28
CA ARG A 23 9.34 3.37 3.31
C ARG A 23 9.64 4.48 2.30
N LEU A 24 8.80 4.65 1.28
CA LEU A 24 9.03 5.63 0.22
C LEU A 24 8.69 7.06 0.70
N PRO A 25 9.66 7.99 0.75
CA PRO A 25 9.37 9.38 1.10
C PRO A 25 8.40 10.02 0.10
N GLY A 26 7.49 10.85 0.61
CA GLY A 26 6.52 11.55 -0.24
C GLY A 26 5.30 10.72 -0.64
N THR A 27 5.14 9.50 -0.13
CA THR A 27 3.91 8.71 -0.30
C THR A 27 3.20 8.47 1.02
N LYS A 28 1.89 8.20 0.94
CA LYS A 28 1.06 7.74 2.05
C LYS A 28 0.13 6.64 1.58
N LEU A 29 0.28 5.43 2.12
CA LEU A 29 -0.69 4.36 1.94
C LEU A 29 -1.96 4.73 2.72
N VAL A 30 -3.10 4.85 2.01
CA VAL A 30 -4.37 5.32 2.59
C VAL A 30 -5.48 4.28 2.56
N GLY A 31 -5.26 3.14 1.92
CA GLY A 31 -6.26 2.09 1.84
C GLY A 31 -5.68 0.78 1.31
N ILE A 32 -6.25 -0.31 1.78
CA ILE A 32 -6.05 -1.67 1.29
C ILE A 32 -7.44 -2.26 1.11
N ALA A 33 -7.67 -2.97 0.02
CA ALA A 33 -8.90 -3.70 -0.23
C ALA A 33 -8.60 -5.05 -0.86
N ASP A 34 -9.35 -6.08 -0.49
CA ASP A 34 -9.35 -7.36 -1.16
C ASP A 34 -10.78 -7.95 -1.19
N LEU A 35 -10.94 -9.21 -1.58
CA LEU A 35 -12.26 -9.85 -1.74
C LEU A 35 -12.73 -10.60 -0.48
N ASP A 36 -11.81 -10.88 0.46
CA ASP A 36 -12.04 -11.49 1.77
C ASP A 36 -12.19 -10.40 2.87
#